data_AF-A0A2B4R361-F1
#
_entry.id   AF-A0A2B4R361-F1
#
_cell.length_a   1.000
_cell.length_b   1.000
_cell.length_c   1.000
_cell.angle_alpha   90.00
_cell.angle_beta   90.00
_cell.angle_gamma   90.00
#
_symmetry.space_group_name_H-M   'P 1'
#
loop_
_entity.id
_entity.type
_entity.pdbx_description
1 polymer ?
#
loop_
_entity_poly.entity_id
_entity_poly.type
_entity_poly.pdbx_seq_one_letter_code
_entity_poly.pdbx_strand_id
1 'polypeptide(L)'
;MPVFGESNIMECKTQASMESNVQSVLEHHKGKKILVVFDVDMVLTQPSDPAVQMGSMAKHRKYLGQLFEPLSDIEKKMALTLAAISGQPQLVSQKMPEFVQSLNAMENVYTIGLTAFTTGEFQKISSLEKWRIDVLKSFGIHLGHKDFPAEQVVLSSGCNGANSLFLEGIVFCDDVNNPQAKPDNLFAFLKHTDWVPDVIIFMDDRDKYLHAMGVTKGEVQDLTEDEVLNVFIPTTPNPTSGYLLFVPSQDIYSLDMTVEEGIKMVVSAGIVTPEHEGQ
;
A
#
# COMPACT_ATOMS: atom_id res chain seq x y z
N MET A 1 15.44 -7.57 17.29
CA MET A 1 14.12 -7.10 17.77
C MET A 1 13.47 -6.39 16.61
N PRO A 2 12.29 -6.81 16.11
CA PRO A 2 11.60 -5.99 15.13
C PRO A 2 11.15 -4.71 15.83
N VAL A 3 11.46 -3.58 15.21
CA VAL A 3 11.01 -2.25 15.63
C VAL A 3 9.65 -2.05 15.01
N PHE A 4 8.60 -1.93 15.82
CA PHE A 4 7.23 -1.68 15.36
C PHE A 4 6.89 -0.21 15.61
N GLY A 5 6.57 0.53 14.54
CA GLY A 5 6.29 1.97 14.56
C GLY A 5 4.80 2.30 14.59
N GLU A 6 4.48 3.56 14.86
CA GLU A 6 3.15 4.16 14.70
C GLU A 6 2.67 4.02 13.24
N SER A 7 1.42 3.58 13.04
CA SER A 7 0.76 3.58 11.72
C SER A 7 -0.34 4.63 11.69
N ASN A 8 -0.24 5.58 10.76
CA ASN A 8 -1.26 6.59 10.50
C ASN A 8 -1.83 6.40 9.09
N ILE A 9 -3.16 6.32 8.96
CA ILE A 9 -3.84 6.30 7.67
C ILE A 9 -4.27 7.74 7.35
N MET A 10 -3.87 8.25 6.17
CA MET A 10 -4.24 9.58 5.70
C MET A 10 -5.08 9.47 4.43
N GLU A 11 -6.36 9.85 4.50
CA GLU A 11 -7.22 9.91 3.31
C GLU A 11 -6.87 11.15 2.47
N CYS A 12 -6.46 10.94 1.22
CA CYS A 12 -6.09 12.00 0.30
C CYS A 12 -7.12 12.10 -0.84
N LYS A 13 -7.90 13.19 -0.89
CA LYS A 13 -8.93 13.39 -1.93
C LYS A 13 -8.38 13.92 -3.25
N THR A 14 -7.15 14.43 -3.25
CA THR A 14 -6.48 14.94 -4.44
C THR A 14 -5.02 14.53 -4.45
N GLN A 15 -4.44 14.43 -5.64
CA GLN A 15 -3.02 14.15 -5.78
C GLN A 15 -2.14 15.24 -5.15
N ALA A 16 -2.52 16.52 -5.27
CA ALA A 16 -1.72 17.61 -4.68
C ALA A 16 -1.66 17.48 -3.15
N SER A 17 -2.76 17.08 -2.52
CA SER A 17 -2.79 16.77 -1.09
C SER A 17 -1.92 15.55 -0.76
N MET A 18 -1.97 14.49 -1.57
CA MET A 18 -1.10 13.31 -1.40
C MET A 18 0.39 13.71 -1.47
N GLU A 19 0.80 14.43 -2.52
CA GLU A 19 2.17 14.89 -2.69
C GLU A 19 2.63 15.78 -1.52
N SER A 20 1.79 16.72 -1.08
CA SER A 20 2.07 17.58 0.06
C SER A 20 2.24 16.79 1.36
N ASN A 21 1.39 15.79 1.60
CA ASN A 21 1.46 14.94 2.78
C ASN A 21 2.76 14.10 2.78
N VAL A 22 3.11 13.53 1.63
CA VAL A 22 4.36 12.77 1.47
C VAL A 22 5.56 13.67 1.73
N GLN A 23 5.59 14.87 1.15
CA GLN A 23 6.67 15.82 1.38
C GLN A 23 6.78 16.20 2.86
N SER A 24 5.66 16.43 3.54
CA SER A 24 5.66 16.69 4.99
C SER A 24 6.29 15.52 5.78
N VAL A 25 5.94 14.27 5.45
CA VAL A 25 6.53 13.09 6.09
C VAL A 25 8.04 12.99 5.80
N LEU A 26 8.46 13.20 4.55
CA LEU A 26 9.87 13.19 4.16
C LEU A 26 10.66 14.26 4.93
N GLU A 27 10.09 15.45 5.13
CA GLU A 27 10.72 16.54 5.88
C GLU A 27 10.84 16.26 7.37
N HIS A 28 9.80 15.68 7.98
CA HIS A 28 9.80 15.29 9.40
C HIS A 28 10.79 14.16 9.69
N HIS A 29 11.02 13.27 8.72
CA HIS A 29 11.88 12.09 8.87
C HIS A 29 13.20 12.20 8.08
N LYS A 30 13.74 13.42 7.94
CA LYS A 30 15.05 13.64 7.27
C LYS A 30 16.15 12.74 7.83
N GLY A 31 16.90 12.10 6.94
CA GLY A 31 18.01 11.20 7.28
C GLY A 31 17.60 9.79 7.71
N LYS A 32 16.30 9.48 7.76
CA LYS A 32 15.79 8.12 7.96
C LYS A 32 15.68 7.36 6.64
N LYS A 33 15.76 6.03 6.67
CA LYS A 33 15.46 5.18 5.51
C LYS A 33 13.94 5.11 5.32
N ILE A 34 13.44 5.70 4.25
CA ILE A 34 12.01 5.81 3.98
C ILE A 34 11.66 4.90 2.80
N LEU A 35 10.75 3.97 3.01
CA LEU A 35 10.18 3.14 1.95
C LEU A 35 8.84 3.73 1.52
N VAL A 36 8.75 4.16 0.26
CA VAL A 36 7.49 4.59 -0.36
C VAL A 36 6.97 3.44 -1.22
N VAL A 37 5.82 2.92 -0.84
CA VAL A 37 5.17 1.77 -1.46
C VAL A 37 3.94 2.26 -2.21
N PHE A 38 3.89 2.03 -3.51
CA PHE A 38 2.78 2.39 -4.37
C PHE A 38 1.98 1.15 -4.75
N ASP A 39 0.67 1.14 -4.54
CA ASP A 39 -0.16 0.33 -5.42
C ASP A 39 0.02 0.80 -6.86
N VAL A 40 -0.22 -0.09 -7.81
CA VAL A 40 0.04 0.17 -9.22
C VAL A 40 -1.26 0.48 -9.96
N ASP A 41 -2.27 -0.34 -9.78
CA ASP A 41 -3.60 -0.11 -10.36
C ASP A 41 -4.34 0.96 -9.57
N MET A 42 -5.01 1.88 -10.27
CA MET A 42 -5.77 3.02 -9.72
C MET A 42 -4.98 4.02 -8.86
N VAL A 43 -3.69 3.79 -8.62
CA VAL A 43 -2.76 4.74 -8.00
C VAL A 43 -1.77 5.31 -9.02
N LEU A 44 -1.02 4.46 -9.72
CA LEU A 44 -0.06 4.91 -10.76
C LEU A 44 -0.71 4.91 -12.15
N THR A 45 -1.37 3.80 -12.48
CA THR A 45 -1.98 3.57 -13.79
C THR A 45 -3.41 3.07 -13.64
N GLN A 46 -4.23 3.37 -14.63
CA GLN A 46 -5.60 2.86 -14.73
C GLN A 46 -5.91 2.50 -16.19
N PRO A 47 -6.90 1.65 -16.45
CA PRO A 47 -7.35 1.42 -17.82
C PRO A 47 -7.98 2.69 -18.43
N SER A 48 -7.82 2.86 -19.73
CA SER A 48 -8.42 3.98 -20.46
C SER A 48 -9.95 3.92 -20.53
N ASP A 49 -10.54 2.71 -20.48
CA ASP A 49 -11.98 2.54 -20.55
C ASP A 49 -12.64 3.01 -19.24
N PRO A 50 -13.51 4.03 -19.28
CA PRO A 50 -14.18 4.55 -18.10
C PRO A 50 -15.00 3.51 -17.33
N ALA A 51 -15.48 2.44 -17.97
CA ALA A 51 -16.30 1.40 -17.34
C ALA A 51 -15.56 0.66 -16.21
N VAL A 52 -14.23 0.56 -16.32
CA VAL A 52 -13.36 -0.17 -15.38
C VAL A 52 -12.48 0.76 -14.53
N GLN A 53 -12.74 2.07 -14.56
CA GLN A 53 -12.12 3.04 -13.66
C GLN A 53 -12.86 3.07 -12.33
N MET A 54 -12.13 3.33 -11.23
CA MET A 54 -12.67 3.29 -9.87
C MET A 54 -13.97 4.10 -9.70
N GLY A 55 -14.02 5.32 -10.22
CA GLY A 55 -15.20 6.19 -10.11
C GLY A 55 -16.46 5.62 -10.77
N SER A 56 -16.30 4.83 -11.84
CA SER A 56 -17.41 4.13 -12.50
C SER A 56 -17.73 2.81 -11.82
N MET A 57 -16.70 2.05 -11.43
CA MET A 57 -16.89 0.77 -10.72
C MET A 57 -17.61 0.96 -9.38
N ALA A 58 -17.30 2.03 -8.64
CA ALA A 58 -17.97 2.37 -7.39
C ALA A 58 -19.46 2.68 -7.61
N LYS A 59 -19.79 3.46 -8.65
CA LYS A 59 -21.18 3.79 -9.01
C LYS A 59 -21.98 2.56 -9.44
N HIS A 60 -21.34 1.61 -10.10
CA HIS A 60 -21.97 0.40 -10.64
C HIS A 60 -21.68 -0.85 -9.80
N ARG A 61 -21.25 -0.70 -8.54
CA ARG A 61 -20.83 -1.81 -7.66
C ARG A 61 -21.87 -2.92 -7.58
N LYS A 62 -23.16 -2.58 -7.53
CA LYS A 62 -24.25 -3.57 -7.48
C LYS A 62 -24.32 -4.43 -8.75
N TYR A 63 -24.16 -3.81 -9.91
CA TYR A 63 -24.17 -4.50 -11.20
C TYR A 63 -22.92 -5.35 -11.40
N LEU A 64 -21.74 -4.80 -11.05
CA LEU A 64 -20.50 -5.58 -11.03
C LEU A 64 -20.62 -6.76 -10.07
N GLY A 65 -21.18 -6.55 -8.86
CA GLY A 65 -21.46 -7.64 -7.93
C GLY A 65 -22.23 -8.79 -8.58
N GLN A 66 -23.30 -8.49 -9.31
CA GLN A 66 -24.10 -9.49 -10.04
C GLN A 66 -23.33 -10.18 -11.18
N LEU A 67 -22.44 -9.45 -11.87
CA LEU A 67 -21.59 -10.02 -12.92
C LEU A 67 -20.52 -10.97 -12.37
N PHE A 68 -19.94 -10.64 -11.22
CA PHE A 68 -18.87 -11.41 -10.59
C PHE A 68 -19.40 -12.51 -9.64
N GLU A 69 -20.64 -12.42 -9.15
CA GLU A 69 -21.29 -13.43 -8.29
C GLU A 69 -21.24 -14.86 -8.83
N PRO A 70 -21.55 -15.13 -10.12
CA PRO A 70 -21.51 -16.49 -10.65
C PRO A 70 -20.10 -17.02 -10.90
N LEU A 71 -19.08 -16.16 -10.82
CA LEU A 71 -17.69 -16.53 -11.13
C LEU A 71 -17.02 -17.17 -9.91
N SER A 72 -16.23 -18.20 -10.15
CA SER A 72 -15.25 -18.69 -9.17
C SER A 72 -14.21 -17.60 -8.87
N ASP A 73 -13.55 -17.69 -7.72
CA ASP A 73 -12.54 -16.70 -7.32
C ASP A 73 -11.39 -16.56 -8.33
N ILE A 74 -11.07 -17.66 -9.03
CA ILE A 74 -10.10 -17.69 -10.12
C ILE A 74 -10.61 -16.88 -11.32
N GLU A 75 -11.86 -17.09 -11.74
CA GLU A 75 -12.46 -16.35 -12.84
C GLU A 75 -12.61 -14.87 -12.52
N LYS A 76 -12.95 -14.51 -11.26
CA LYS A 76 -12.97 -13.11 -10.81
C LYS A 76 -11.59 -12.46 -10.98
N LYS A 77 -10.52 -13.15 -10.56
CA LYS A 77 -9.13 -12.68 -10.71
C LYS A 77 -8.73 -12.53 -12.18
N MET A 78 -9.08 -13.49 -13.02
CA MET A 78 -8.84 -13.41 -14.47
C MET A 78 -9.62 -12.27 -15.10
N ALA A 79 -10.87 -12.03 -14.70
CA ALA A 79 -11.69 -10.93 -15.20
C ALA A 79 -11.13 -9.56 -14.78
N LEU A 80 -10.61 -9.42 -13.56
CA LEU A 80 -9.92 -8.19 -13.12
C LEU A 80 -8.60 -7.99 -13.89
N THR A 81 -7.82 -9.05 -14.08
CA THR A 81 -6.60 -9.01 -14.90
C THR A 81 -6.93 -8.59 -16.34
N LEU A 82 -7.99 -9.17 -16.91
CA LEU A 82 -8.50 -8.81 -18.23
C LEU A 82 -8.89 -7.35 -18.29
N ALA A 83 -9.66 -6.85 -17.33
CA ALA A 83 -10.06 -5.45 -17.26
C ALA A 83 -8.84 -4.49 -17.21
N ALA A 84 -7.78 -4.89 -16.48
CA ALA A 84 -6.54 -4.12 -16.41
C ALA A 84 -5.78 -4.09 -17.76
N ILE A 85 -5.79 -5.19 -18.52
CA ILE A 85 -5.03 -5.30 -19.78
C ILE A 85 -5.87 -5.04 -21.05
N SER A 86 -7.20 -5.01 -20.97
CA SER A 86 -8.10 -4.93 -22.13
C SER A 86 -8.16 -3.53 -22.75
N GLY A 87 -7.75 -2.50 -21.99
CA GLY A 87 -7.62 -1.13 -22.46
C GLY A 87 -6.17 -0.72 -22.63
N GLN A 88 -5.94 0.43 -23.26
CA GLN A 88 -4.63 1.09 -23.19
C GLN A 88 -4.45 1.59 -21.75
N PRO A 89 -3.38 1.22 -21.04
CA PRO A 89 -3.08 1.83 -19.76
C PRO A 89 -2.93 3.35 -19.92
N GLN A 90 -3.33 4.10 -18.92
CA GLN A 90 -3.07 5.53 -18.82
C GLN A 90 -2.66 5.88 -17.39
N LEU A 91 -1.96 6.99 -17.24
CA LEU A 91 -1.64 7.52 -15.92
C LEU A 91 -2.92 7.94 -15.19
N VAL A 92 -2.99 7.63 -13.89
CA VAL A 92 -3.99 8.24 -13.00
C VAL A 92 -3.72 9.74 -12.90
N SER A 93 -2.44 10.13 -12.93
CA SER A 93 -2.03 11.51 -13.07
C SER A 93 -0.78 11.69 -13.92
N GLN A 94 -0.82 12.72 -14.76
CA GLN A 94 0.30 13.19 -15.57
C GLN A 94 1.51 13.68 -14.76
N LYS A 95 1.33 14.03 -13.47
CA LYS A 95 2.43 14.46 -12.59
C LYS A 95 3.11 13.30 -11.86
N MET A 96 2.52 12.10 -11.88
CA MET A 96 3.04 10.95 -11.15
C MET A 96 4.48 10.55 -11.54
N PRO A 97 4.87 10.58 -12.83
CA PRO A 97 6.25 10.27 -13.22
C PRO A 97 7.28 11.22 -12.60
N GLU A 98 7.02 12.53 -12.68
CA GLU A 98 7.89 13.57 -12.09
C GLU A 98 7.96 13.41 -10.57
N PHE A 99 6.84 13.08 -9.92
CA PHE A 99 6.80 12.83 -8.48
C PHE A 99 7.65 11.61 -8.09
N VAL A 100 7.47 10.46 -8.73
CA VAL A 100 8.28 9.26 -8.46
C VAL A 100 9.76 9.51 -8.74
N GLN A 101 10.08 10.23 -9.82
CA GLN A 101 11.46 10.61 -10.13
C GLN A 101 12.06 11.50 -9.03
N SER A 102 11.29 12.43 -8.47
CA SER A 102 11.74 13.29 -7.38
C SER A 102 12.07 12.49 -6.10
N LEU A 103 11.30 11.43 -5.82
CA LEU A 103 11.56 10.53 -4.69
C LEU A 103 12.83 9.72 -4.91
N ASN A 104 13.00 9.14 -6.11
CA ASN A 104 14.18 8.36 -6.47
C ASN A 104 15.48 9.17 -6.49
N ALA A 105 15.40 10.50 -6.63
CA ALA A 105 16.55 11.37 -6.56
C ALA A 105 17.10 11.53 -5.12
N MET A 106 16.33 11.14 -4.09
CA MET A 106 16.73 11.23 -2.70
C MET A 106 17.42 9.93 -2.26
N GLU A 107 18.65 10.03 -1.75
CA GLU A 107 19.48 8.86 -1.40
C GLU A 107 18.87 7.97 -0.30
N ASN A 108 18.07 8.54 0.59
CA ASN A 108 17.46 7.84 1.72
C ASN A 108 16.02 7.38 1.45
N VAL A 109 15.51 7.56 0.23
CA VAL A 109 14.15 7.19 -0.17
C VAL A 109 14.17 6.03 -1.15
N TYR A 110 13.38 5.02 -0.85
CA TYR A 110 13.31 3.76 -1.58
C TYR A 110 11.89 3.65 -2.12
N THR A 111 11.72 3.47 -3.42
CA THR A 111 10.38 3.30 -4.01
C THR A 111 10.17 1.86 -4.42
N ILE A 112 8.97 1.31 -4.19
CA ILE A 112 8.56 0.03 -4.75
C ILE A 112 7.09 0.09 -5.18
N GLY A 113 6.73 -0.75 -6.16
CA GLY A 113 5.35 -1.10 -6.46
C GLY A 113 4.91 -2.28 -5.59
N LEU A 114 3.66 -2.30 -5.16
CA LEU A 114 3.05 -3.42 -4.44
C LEU A 114 1.64 -3.65 -5.00
N THR A 115 1.53 -4.59 -5.94
CA THR A 115 0.31 -4.81 -6.72
C THR A 115 -0.27 -6.19 -6.45
N ALA A 116 -1.59 -6.26 -6.34
CA ALA A 116 -2.31 -7.53 -6.34
C ALA A 116 -2.64 -7.87 -7.80
N PHE A 117 -1.73 -8.60 -8.46
CA PHE A 117 -1.78 -8.85 -9.89
C PHE A 117 -1.35 -10.28 -10.19
N THR A 118 -1.97 -10.88 -11.20
CA THR A 118 -1.62 -12.25 -11.63
C THR A 118 -0.22 -12.28 -12.24
N THR A 119 0.57 -13.28 -11.87
CA THR A 119 1.92 -13.50 -12.42
C THR A 119 1.91 -14.62 -13.48
N GLY A 120 2.92 -14.61 -14.36
CA GLY A 120 3.09 -15.59 -15.43
C GLY A 120 2.42 -15.22 -16.77
N GLU A 121 2.16 -16.25 -17.57
CA GLU A 121 1.64 -16.13 -18.94
C GLU A 121 0.12 -15.92 -18.95
N PHE A 122 -0.34 -15.01 -19.82
CA PHE A 122 -1.77 -14.77 -19.99
C PHE A 122 -2.10 -14.36 -21.43
N GLN A 123 -2.92 -15.15 -22.11
CA GLN A 123 -3.24 -14.99 -23.54
C GLN A 123 -1.98 -14.86 -24.42
N LYS A 124 -1.74 -13.66 -24.98
CA LYS A 124 -0.59 -13.35 -25.85
C LYS A 124 0.58 -12.72 -25.09
N ILE A 125 0.43 -12.49 -23.79
CA ILE A 125 1.46 -11.91 -22.93
C ILE A 125 2.23 -13.06 -22.29
N SER A 126 3.54 -13.12 -22.57
CA SER A 126 4.44 -14.15 -22.04
C SER A 126 4.86 -13.92 -20.58
N SER A 127 4.71 -12.69 -20.08
CA SER A 127 4.92 -12.35 -18.67
C SER A 127 4.14 -11.10 -18.35
N LEU A 128 3.11 -11.25 -17.52
CA LEU A 128 2.28 -10.15 -17.03
C LEU A 128 3.08 -9.15 -16.19
N GLU A 129 4.11 -9.62 -15.50
CA GLU A 129 5.02 -8.84 -14.67
C GLU A 129 5.87 -7.91 -15.54
N LYS A 130 6.52 -8.47 -16.57
CA LYS A 130 7.30 -7.68 -17.54
C LYS A 130 6.41 -6.71 -18.29
N TRP A 131 5.23 -7.16 -18.73
CA TRP A 131 4.25 -6.26 -19.33
C TRP A 131 3.94 -5.07 -18.42
N ARG A 132 3.70 -5.32 -17.12
CA ARG A 132 3.40 -4.26 -16.15
C ARG A 132 4.58 -3.29 -15.98
N ILE A 133 5.78 -3.82 -15.85
CA ILE A 133 7.01 -3.03 -15.71
C ILE A 133 7.22 -2.16 -16.95
N ASP A 134 7.06 -2.73 -18.14
CA ASP A 134 7.22 -2.03 -19.42
C ASP A 134 6.18 -0.91 -19.58
N VAL A 135 4.93 -1.14 -19.14
CA VAL A 135 3.89 -0.11 -19.09
C VAL A 135 4.33 1.06 -18.22
N LEU A 136 4.80 0.82 -16.99
CA LEU A 136 5.26 1.89 -16.10
C LEU A 136 6.47 2.65 -16.68
N LYS A 137 7.45 1.92 -17.23
CA LYS A 137 8.62 2.51 -17.90
C LYS A 137 8.22 3.36 -19.10
N SER A 138 7.20 2.96 -19.86
CA SER A 138 6.70 3.75 -20.99
C SER A 138 6.12 5.11 -20.57
N PHE A 139 5.67 5.24 -19.32
CA PHE A 139 5.25 6.50 -18.72
C PHE A 139 6.37 7.23 -17.96
N GLY A 140 7.61 6.73 -17.99
CA GLY A 140 8.73 7.31 -17.23
C GLY A 140 8.70 7.00 -15.73
N ILE A 141 7.89 6.03 -15.29
CA ILE A 141 7.86 5.57 -13.90
C ILE A 141 8.88 4.43 -13.75
N HIS A 142 9.91 4.69 -12.96
CA HIS A 142 10.92 3.71 -12.58
C HIS A 142 10.83 3.50 -11.07
N LEU A 143 10.56 2.28 -10.63
CA LEU A 143 10.50 1.92 -9.21
C LEU A 143 11.73 1.09 -8.85
N GLY A 144 12.08 1.09 -7.58
CA GLY A 144 13.23 0.36 -7.03
C GLY A 144 14.29 1.28 -6.45
N HIS A 145 15.33 0.65 -5.90
CA HIS A 145 16.51 1.32 -5.40
C HIS A 145 17.73 0.46 -5.71
N LYS A 146 18.92 1.09 -5.84
CA LYS A 146 20.18 0.40 -6.15
C LYS A 146 20.56 -0.70 -5.14
N ASP A 147 20.02 -0.64 -3.94
CA ASP A 147 20.28 -1.59 -2.85
C ASP A 147 19.26 -2.76 -2.83
N PHE A 148 18.25 -2.74 -3.72
CA PHE A 148 17.33 -3.85 -3.89
C PHE A 148 17.79 -4.80 -5.00
N PRO A 149 17.36 -6.08 -4.97
CA PRO A 149 17.78 -7.09 -5.94
C PRO A 149 17.53 -6.64 -7.39
N ALA A 150 18.48 -6.96 -8.28
CA ALA A 150 18.29 -6.74 -9.71
C ALA A 150 17.56 -7.93 -10.36
N GLU A 151 17.74 -9.11 -9.78
CA GLU A 151 17.13 -10.36 -10.19
C GLU A 151 15.72 -10.55 -9.62
N GLN A 152 14.98 -11.47 -10.23
CA GLN A 152 13.69 -11.90 -9.74
C GLN A 152 13.84 -12.63 -8.41
N VAL A 153 13.00 -12.28 -7.44
CA VAL A 153 12.91 -12.98 -6.15
C VAL A 153 11.52 -13.58 -6.00
N VAL A 154 11.44 -14.91 -5.82
CA VAL A 154 10.17 -15.58 -5.48
C VAL A 154 9.92 -15.42 -3.97
N LEU A 155 8.74 -14.91 -3.61
CA LEU A 155 8.39 -14.56 -2.24
C LEU A 155 7.46 -15.59 -1.59
N SER A 156 6.44 -16.02 -2.33
CA SER A 156 5.50 -17.03 -1.87
C SER A 156 4.85 -17.76 -3.05
N SER A 157 4.41 -18.99 -2.82
CA SER A 157 3.54 -19.68 -3.77
C SER A 157 2.19 -18.98 -3.81
N GLY A 158 1.80 -18.53 -5.00
CA GLY A 158 0.52 -17.90 -5.26
C GLY A 158 -0.59 -18.91 -5.52
N CYS A 159 -1.68 -18.45 -6.12
CA CYS A 159 -2.77 -19.32 -6.54
C CYS A 159 -2.42 -20.00 -7.87
N ASN A 160 -2.89 -21.24 -8.08
CA ASN A 160 -2.81 -21.94 -9.38
C ASN A 160 -1.38 -22.16 -9.94
N GLY A 161 -0.37 -22.24 -9.08
CA GLY A 161 1.02 -22.49 -9.49
C GLY A 161 1.78 -21.26 -9.98
N ALA A 162 1.13 -20.09 -10.00
CA ALA A 162 1.81 -18.81 -10.13
C ALA A 162 2.48 -18.43 -8.79
N ASN A 163 3.47 -17.55 -8.82
CA ASN A 163 4.22 -17.14 -7.63
C ASN A 163 4.02 -15.66 -7.36
N SER A 164 3.89 -15.30 -6.10
CA SER A 164 4.16 -13.92 -5.71
C SER A 164 5.66 -13.68 -5.76
N LEU A 165 6.09 -12.57 -6.32
CA LEU A 165 7.50 -12.31 -6.61
C LEU A 165 7.83 -10.83 -6.58
N PHE A 166 9.09 -10.51 -6.37
CA PHE A 166 9.65 -9.20 -6.64
C PHE A 166 10.41 -9.22 -7.97
N LEU A 167 10.17 -8.21 -8.82
CA LEU A 167 10.89 -8.00 -10.07
C LEU A 167 10.96 -6.51 -10.39
N GLU A 168 12.17 -6.01 -10.64
CA GLU A 168 12.46 -4.63 -11.08
C GLU A 168 11.69 -3.55 -10.32
N GLY A 169 11.75 -3.61 -8.98
CA GLY A 169 11.13 -2.60 -8.11
C GLY A 169 9.64 -2.83 -7.83
N ILE A 170 9.04 -3.95 -8.26
CA ILE A 170 7.63 -4.25 -8.03
C ILE A 170 7.47 -5.60 -7.35
N VAL A 171 6.72 -5.62 -6.24
CA VAL A 171 6.21 -6.82 -5.58
C VAL A 171 4.84 -7.16 -6.16
N PHE A 172 4.75 -8.30 -6.85
CA PHE A 172 3.53 -8.87 -7.39
C PHE A 172 2.95 -9.88 -6.40
N CYS A 173 1.73 -9.63 -5.95
CA CYS A 173 1.03 -10.43 -4.94
C CYS A 173 -0.07 -11.25 -5.63
N ASP A 174 0.16 -12.54 -5.79
CA ASP A 174 -0.69 -13.43 -6.58
C ASP A 174 -1.93 -13.94 -5.80
N ASP A 175 -2.53 -13.12 -4.94
CA ASP A 175 -3.76 -13.44 -4.19
C ASP A 175 -4.62 -12.18 -3.95
N VAL A 176 -5.38 -11.78 -4.98
CA VAL A 176 -6.20 -10.55 -5.00
C VAL A 176 -7.37 -10.54 -4.03
N ASN A 177 -7.84 -11.71 -3.62
CA ASN A 177 -9.01 -11.84 -2.74
C ASN A 177 -8.61 -11.82 -1.27
N ASN A 178 -7.37 -12.20 -0.95
CA ASN A 178 -6.83 -12.11 0.39
C ASN A 178 -6.31 -10.69 0.71
N PRO A 179 -6.90 -9.97 1.68
CA PRO A 179 -6.39 -8.67 2.13
C PRO A 179 -4.96 -8.74 2.68
N GLN A 180 -4.50 -9.92 3.15
CA GLN A 180 -3.15 -10.10 3.69
C GLN A 180 -2.08 -10.31 2.61
N ALA A 181 -2.46 -10.54 1.35
CA ALA A 181 -1.50 -10.85 0.30
C ALA A 181 -0.44 -9.75 0.10
N LYS A 182 -0.84 -8.48 0.15
CA LYS A 182 0.09 -7.34 0.04
C LYS A 182 1.01 -7.24 1.26
N PRO A 183 0.50 -7.15 2.50
CA PRO A 183 1.34 -7.17 3.70
C PRO A 183 2.30 -8.37 3.77
N ASP A 184 1.82 -9.59 3.50
CA ASP A 184 2.63 -10.81 3.59
C ASP A 184 3.81 -10.80 2.60
N ASN A 185 3.54 -10.41 1.35
CA ASN A 185 4.60 -10.37 0.34
C ASN A 185 5.55 -9.19 0.52
N LEU A 186 5.07 -8.05 1.01
CA LEU A 186 5.96 -6.96 1.41
C LEU A 186 6.89 -7.40 2.55
N PHE A 187 6.34 -8.06 3.57
CA PHE A 187 7.14 -8.58 4.68
C PHE A 187 8.14 -9.66 4.21
N ALA A 188 7.72 -10.57 3.33
CA ALA A 188 8.60 -11.57 2.74
C ALA A 188 9.74 -10.92 1.95
N PHE A 189 9.47 -9.85 1.21
CA PHE A 189 10.49 -9.09 0.47
C PHE A 189 11.49 -8.40 1.41
N LEU A 190 11.01 -7.70 2.44
CA LEU A 190 11.88 -7.04 3.43
C LEU A 190 12.75 -8.06 4.18
N LYS A 191 12.17 -9.21 4.54
CA LYS A 191 12.90 -10.32 5.16
C LYS A 191 13.94 -10.92 4.22
N HIS A 192 13.63 -11.08 2.94
CA HIS A 192 14.56 -11.62 1.95
C HIS A 192 15.77 -10.70 1.74
N THR A 193 15.54 -9.39 1.72
CA THR A 193 16.59 -8.39 1.51
C THR A 193 17.40 -8.06 2.78
N ASP A 194 16.97 -8.54 3.94
CA ASP A 194 17.48 -8.14 5.27
C ASP A 194 17.52 -6.60 5.44
N TRP A 195 16.60 -5.91 4.74
CA TRP A 195 16.53 -4.46 4.73
C TRP A 195 15.30 -4.00 5.50
N VAL A 196 15.52 -3.11 6.47
CA VAL A 196 14.46 -2.61 7.35
C VAL A 196 14.33 -1.09 7.18
N PRO A 197 13.15 -0.58 6.75
CA PRO A 197 12.89 0.86 6.73
C PRO A 197 12.70 1.42 8.13
N ASP A 198 13.04 2.70 8.32
CA ASP A 198 12.64 3.46 9.51
C ASP A 198 11.19 3.95 9.39
N VAL A 199 10.73 4.24 8.17
CA VAL A 199 9.39 4.77 7.87
C VAL A 199 8.86 4.10 6.60
N ILE A 200 7.60 3.67 6.61
CA ILE A 200 6.90 3.19 5.43
C ILE A 200 5.76 4.16 5.10
N ILE A 201 5.74 4.68 3.87
CA ILE A 201 4.63 5.43 3.31
C ILE A 201 3.94 4.51 2.32
N PHE A 202 2.72 4.07 2.61
CA PHE A 202 1.96 3.19 1.73
C PHE A 202 0.80 3.93 1.08
N MET A 203 0.73 3.87 -0.26
CA MET A 203 -0.33 4.48 -1.06
C MET A 203 -1.12 3.38 -1.74
N ASP A 204 -2.39 3.24 -1.38
CA ASP A 204 -3.28 2.23 -1.93
C ASP A 204 -4.66 2.85 -2.14
N ASP A 205 -5.34 2.44 -3.20
CA ASP A 205 -6.67 2.92 -3.56
C ASP A 205 -7.78 2.18 -2.79
N ARG A 206 -7.43 1.10 -2.08
CA ARG A 206 -8.36 0.25 -1.34
C ARG A 206 -8.06 0.22 0.16
N ASP A 207 -9.01 0.71 0.94
CA ASP A 207 -8.99 0.75 2.41
C ASP A 207 -8.62 -0.61 3.04
N LYS A 208 -9.11 -1.73 2.47
CA LYS A 208 -8.85 -3.08 3.00
C LYS A 208 -7.36 -3.38 3.16
N TYR A 209 -6.50 -2.86 2.28
CA TYR A 209 -5.06 -3.07 2.39
C TYR A 209 -4.39 -2.07 3.33
N LEU A 210 -4.88 -0.83 3.38
CA LEU A 210 -4.42 0.16 4.36
C LEU A 210 -4.65 -0.36 5.79
N HIS A 211 -5.81 -0.96 6.07
CA HIS A 211 -6.10 -1.57 7.35
C HIS A 211 -5.24 -2.82 7.62
N ALA A 212 -5.09 -3.71 6.63
CA ALA A 212 -4.31 -4.94 6.79
C ALA A 212 -2.83 -4.70 7.12
N MET A 213 -2.27 -3.54 6.74
CA MET A 213 -0.90 -3.14 7.06
C MET A 213 -0.68 -2.81 8.55
N GLY A 214 -1.74 -2.46 9.30
CA GLY A 214 -1.68 -2.15 10.73
C GLY A 214 -1.85 -3.35 11.67
N VAL A 215 -2.21 -4.52 11.12
CA VAL A 215 -2.47 -5.76 11.87
C VAL A 215 -1.16 -6.40 12.33
N THR A 216 -1.10 -6.78 13.60
CA THR A 216 0.05 -7.46 14.21
C THR A 216 0.20 -8.89 13.65
N LYS A 217 1.44 -9.37 13.54
CA LYS A 217 1.77 -10.73 13.04
C LYS A 217 2.77 -11.45 13.93
N GLY A 218 2.86 -12.76 13.73
CA GLY A 218 3.82 -13.64 14.39
C GLY A 218 3.40 -14.00 15.81
N GLU A 219 4.37 -14.28 16.67
CA GLU A 219 4.16 -14.82 18.03
C GLU A 219 3.10 -14.05 18.83
N VAL A 220 3.05 -12.72 18.71
CA VAL A 220 2.06 -11.91 19.41
C VAL A 220 0.64 -12.23 18.94
N GLN A 221 0.40 -12.27 17.63
CA GLN A 221 -0.91 -12.60 17.07
C GLN A 221 -1.27 -14.08 17.31
N ASP A 222 -0.29 -14.98 17.31
CA ASP A 222 -0.49 -16.41 17.59
C ASP A 222 -0.92 -16.66 19.06
N LEU A 223 -0.58 -15.74 19.96
CA LEU A 223 -0.95 -15.78 21.38
C LEU A 223 -2.22 -15.00 21.71
N THR A 224 -2.79 -14.26 20.75
CA THR A 224 -4.03 -13.49 20.93
C THR A 224 -5.19 -14.14 20.18
N GLU A 225 -6.35 -14.23 20.83
CA GLU A 225 -7.55 -14.83 20.21
C GLU A 225 -8.17 -13.94 19.12
N ASP A 226 -8.13 -12.62 19.32
CA ASP A 226 -8.65 -11.63 18.37
C ASP A 226 -7.55 -11.08 17.45
N GLU A 227 -7.93 -10.53 16.29
CA GLU A 227 -7.04 -9.73 15.46
C GLU A 227 -6.62 -8.47 16.24
N VAL A 228 -5.32 -8.30 16.49
CA VAL A 228 -4.80 -7.16 17.25
C VAL A 228 -4.07 -6.17 16.36
N LEU A 229 -4.22 -4.88 16.69
CA LEU A 229 -3.57 -3.76 16.03
C LEU A 229 -2.43 -3.23 16.90
N ASN A 230 -1.37 -2.74 16.25
CA ASN A 230 -0.25 -2.10 16.92
C ASN A 230 -0.64 -0.67 17.34
N VAL A 231 -0.80 -0.42 18.64
CA VAL A 231 -1.11 0.90 19.19
C VAL A 231 0.11 1.41 19.95
N PHE A 232 0.77 2.44 19.42
CA PHE A 232 1.84 3.10 20.15
C PHE A 232 1.28 4.26 20.98
N ILE A 233 1.57 4.23 22.27
CA ILE A 233 1.22 5.27 23.23
C ILE A 233 2.48 6.07 23.53
N PRO A 234 2.64 7.27 22.95
CA PRO A 234 3.80 8.10 23.21
C PRO A 234 3.81 8.59 24.67
N THR A 235 5.01 8.82 25.18
CA THR A 235 5.26 9.51 26.45
C THR A 235 5.49 10.98 26.17
N THR A 236 4.90 11.86 26.99
CA THR A 236 5.19 13.29 26.91
C THR A 236 6.49 13.61 27.66
N PRO A 237 7.29 14.61 27.21
CA PRO A 237 7.09 15.50 26.06
C PRO A 237 7.69 14.98 24.74
N ASN A 238 8.31 13.80 24.73
CA ASN A 238 9.02 13.27 23.56
C ASN A 238 8.22 12.16 22.87
N PRO A 239 7.50 12.45 21.77
CA PRO A 239 6.57 11.52 21.12
C PRO A 239 7.24 10.31 20.45
N THR A 240 8.57 10.17 20.56
CA THR A 240 9.32 9.03 20.01
C THR A 240 9.56 7.91 21.03
N SER A 241 9.33 8.15 22.33
CA SER A 241 9.37 7.12 23.38
C SER A 241 7.96 6.79 23.84
N GLY A 242 7.67 5.54 24.16
CA GLY A 242 6.29 5.14 24.46
C GLY A 242 6.14 3.67 24.82
N TYR A 243 4.89 3.27 25.02
CA TYR A 243 4.50 1.87 25.13
C TYR A 243 3.93 1.43 23.80
N LEU A 244 4.32 0.26 23.31
CA LEU A 244 3.62 -0.41 22.23
C LEU A 244 2.63 -1.40 22.84
N LEU A 245 1.35 -1.21 22.58
CA LEU A 245 0.28 -2.12 22.96
C LEU A 245 -0.24 -2.87 21.73
N PHE A 246 -0.79 -4.04 21.98
CA PHE A 246 -1.50 -4.84 20.99
C PHE A 246 -2.96 -4.89 21.43
N VAL A 247 -3.83 -4.21 20.68
CA VAL A 247 -5.23 -3.98 21.08
C VAL A 247 -6.14 -4.67 20.08
N PRO A 248 -7.15 -5.45 20.53
CA PRO A 248 -8.14 -6.05 19.62
C PRO A 248 -8.76 -5.00 18.70
N SER A 249 -8.84 -5.31 17.40
CA SER A 249 -9.36 -4.37 16.40
C SER A 249 -10.80 -3.93 16.68
N GLN A 250 -11.59 -4.80 17.31
CA GLN A 250 -12.96 -4.52 17.75
C GLN A 250 -13.08 -3.46 18.87
N ASP A 251 -11.99 -3.21 19.60
CA ASP A 251 -11.94 -2.22 20.68
C ASP A 251 -11.36 -0.87 20.21
N ILE A 252 -11.02 -0.74 18.92
CA ILE A 252 -10.49 0.49 18.34
C ILE A 252 -11.62 1.30 17.68
N TYR A 253 -11.68 2.58 18.02
CA TYR A 253 -12.61 3.54 17.43
C TYR A 253 -11.83 4.58 16.62
N SER A 254 -12.11 4.66 15.31
CA SER A 254 -11.60 5.74 14.47
C SER A 254 -12.28 7.05 14.85
N LEU A 255 -11.49 8.11 14.99
CA LEU A 255 -11.95 9.46 15.25
C LEU A 255 -11.88 10.29 13.97
N ASP A 256 -12.77 11.28 13.83
CA ASP A 256 -12.81 12.17 12.66
C ASP A 256 -11.69 13.24 12.66
N MET A 257 -10.84 13.27 13.69
CA MET A 257 -9.73 14.21 13.79
C MET A 257 -8.56 13.86 12.89
N THR A 258 -7.82 14.87 12.44
CA THR A 258 -6.55 14.68 11.73
C THR A 258 -5.45 14.17 12.67
N VAL A 259 -4.42 13.54 12.11
CA VAL A 259 -3.25 13.08 12.88
C VAL A 259 -2.56 14.24 13.61
N GLU A 260 -2.45 15.41 12.96
CA GLU A 260 -1.83 16.60 13.56
C GLU A 260 -2.64 17.10 14.77
N GLU A 261 -3.96 17.11 14.66
CA GLU A 261 -4.89 17.41 15.74
C GLU A 261 -4.78 16.41 16.90
N GLY A 262 -4.73 15.12 16.60
CA GLY A 262 -4.50 14.06 17.59
C GLY A 262 -3.18 14.23 18.34
N ILE A 263 -2.07 14.49 17.62
CA ILE A 263 -0.76 14.73 18.23
C ILE A 263 -0.78 15.99 19.10
N LYS A 264 -1.38 17.10 18.65
CA LYS A 264 -1.54 18.32 19.45
C LYS A 264 -2.30 18.03 20.75
N MET A 265 -3.36 17.23 20.67
CA MET A 265 -4.13 16.82 21.83
C MET A 265 -3.30 15.99 22.81
N VAL A 266 -2.54 14.99 22.32
CA VAL A 266 -1.69 14.14 23.17
C VAL A 266 -0.55 14.93 23.82
N VAL A 267 0.18 15.75 23.06
CA VAL A 267 1.31 16.55 23.57
C VAL A 267 0.84 17.61 24.56
N SER A 268 -0.35 18.17 24.35
CA SER A 268 -0.95 19.13 25.28
C SER A 268 -1.65 18.49 26.49
N ALA A 269 -1.58 17.16 26.64
CA ALA A 269 -2.30 16.40 27.66
C ALA A 269 -3.82 16.72 27.68
N GLY A 270 -4.41 16.90 26.51
CA GLY A 270 -5.84 17.20 26.32
C GLY A 270 -6.22 18.68 26.46
N ILE A 271 -5.27 19.59 26.72
CA ILE A 271 -5.56 21.04 26.80
C ILE A 271 -5.99 21.59 25.44
N VAL A 272 -5.38 21.10 24.36
CA VAL A 272 -5.77 21.42 22.98
C VAL A 272 -6.63 20.29 22.45
N THR A 273 -7.95 20.45 22.52
CA THR A 273 -8.90 19.48 21.95
C THR A 273 -9.40 20.03 20.61
N PRO A 274 -9.34 19.26 19.51
CA PRO A 274 -9.88 19.67 18.21
C PRO A 274 -11.39 19.92 18.29
N GLU A 275 -11.89 20.96 17.64
CA GLU A 275 -13.32 21.24 17.58
C GLU A 275 -14.01 20.20 16.67
N HIS A 276 -15.07 19.57 17.16
CA HIS A 276 -15.89 18.66 16.36
C HIS A 276 -17.01 19.46 15.70
N GLU A 277 -17.17 19.40 14.36
CA GLU A 277 -18.32 20.03 13.69
C GLU A 277 -19.62 19.38 14.21
N GLY A 278 -20.26 20.03 15.18
CA GLY A 278 -21.36 19.46 15.97
C GLY A 278 -21.52 20.02 17.39
N GLN A 279 -20.60 20.88 17.85
CA GLN A 279 -20.72 21.67 19.09
C GLN A 279 -20.76 23.18 18.81
#